data_AF-A0A6C0DVP1-F1
#
_entry.id   AF-A0A6C0DVP1-F1
#
_cell.length_a   1.000
_cell.length_b   1.000
_cell.length_c   1.000
_cell.angle_alpha   90.00
_cell.angle_beta   90.00
_cell.angle_gamma   90.00
#
_symmetry.space_group_name_H-M   'P 1'
#
loop_
_entity.id
_entity.type
_entity.pdbx_description
1 polymer ?
#
loop_
_entity_poly.entity_id
_entity_poly.type
_entity_poly.pdbx_seq_one_letter_code
_entity_poly.pdbx_strand_id
1 'polypeptide(L)' 'MNTPLENIAHNIIYELWFSVAESIFKRVCEVTELNQEQIDALKVVALRPNDFQVLIE' A
#
# COMPACT_ATOMS: atom_id res chain seq x y z
N MET A 1 5.11 22.53 9.65
CA MET A 1 4.52 22.70 8.32
C MET A 1 5.53 22.16 7.35
N ASN A 2 5.14 21.16 6.56
CA ASN A 2 6.06 20.57 5.60
C ASN A 2 6.33 21.56 4.45
N THR A 3 7.56 21.60 3.96
CA THR A 3 7.88 22.36 2.76
C THR A 3 7.17 21.76 1.53
N PRO A 4 6.96 22.52 0.44
CA PRO A 4 6.39 21.96 -0.78
C PRO A 4 7.16 20.74 -1.31
N LEU A 5 8.49 20.73 -1.15
CA LEU A 5 9.34 19.60 -1.53
C LEU A 5 9.11 18.37 -0.64
N GLU A 6 8.93 18.56 0.67
CA GLU A 6 8.59 17.46 1.59
C GLU A 6 7.24 16.83 1.26
N ASN A 7 6.24 17.63 0.87
CA ASN A 7 4.95 17.09 0.43
C ASN A 7 5.06 16.29 -0.86
N ILE A 8 5.88 16.75 -1.82
CA ILE A 8 6.15 16.01 -3.06
C ILE A 8 6.87 14.70 -2.77
N ALA A 9 7.92 14.73 -1.94
CA ALA A 9 8.66 13.54 -1.55
C ALA A 9 7.75 12.53 -0.84
N HIS A 10 6.90 13.00 0.07
CA HIS A 10 5.92 12.17 0.77
C HIS A 10 4.95 11.49 -0.20
N ASN A 11 4.40 12.23 -1.17
CA ASN A 11 3.50 11.67 -2.18
C ASN A 11 4.20 10.62 -3.05
N ILE A 12 5.42 10.89 -3.50
CA ILE A 12 6.20 9.94 -4.31
C ILE A 12 6.45 8.65 -3.52
N ILE A 13 6.83 8.76 -2.24
CA ILE A 13 7.06 7.59 -1.38
C ILE A 13 5.77 6.80 -1.21
N TYR A 14 4.65 7.48 -0.98
CA TYR A 14 3.35 6.81 -0.84
C TYR A 14 2.93 6.07 -2.12
N GLU A 15 3.11 6.69 -3.29
CA GLU A 15 2.82 6.06 -4.58
C GLU A 15 3.70 4.82 -4.83
N LEU A 16 5.01 4.93 -4.56
CA LEU A 16 5.95 3.82 -4.70
C LEU A 16 5.61 2.68 -3.75
N TRP A 17 5.32 2.99 -2.48
CA TRP A 17 4.91 2.02 -1.48
C TRP A 17 3.63 1.29 -1.92
N PHE A 18 2.62 2.04 -2.37
CA PHE A 18 1.35 1.47 -2.80
C PHE A 18 1.54 0.54 -4.01
N SER A 19 2.36 0.93 -4.98
CA SER A 19 2.66 0.12 -6.17
C SER A 19 3.32 -1.22 -5.80
N VAL A 20 4.28 -1.20 -4.86
CA VAL A 20 4.93 -2.42 -4.36
C VAL A 20 3.95 -3.28 -3.57
N ALA A 21 3.17 -2.68 -2.68
CA ALA A 21 2.16 -3.38 -1.88
C ALA A 21 1.11 -4.06 -2.76
N GLU A 22 0.64 -3.41 -3.82
CA GLU A 22 -0.30 -3.99 -4.78
C GLU A 22 0.30 -5.20 -5.51
N SER A 23 1.57 -5.11 -5.89
CA SER A 23 2.28 -6.21 -6.57
C SER A 23 2.42 -7.44 -5.68
N ILE A 24 2.75 -7.24 -4.40
CA ILE A 24 2.82 -8.31 -3.40
C ILE A 24 1.42 -8.90 -3.17
N PHE A 25 0.41 -8.06 -3.01
CA PHE A 25 -0.97 -8.49 -2.82
C PHE A 25 -1.46 -9.39 -3.96
N LYS A 26 -1.26 -8.96 -5.21
CA LYS A 26 -1.59 -9.76 -6.41
C LYS A 26 -0.92 -11.13 -6.37
N ARG A 27 0.38 -11.15 -6.05
CA ARG A 27 1.13 -12.41 -5.96
C ARG A 27 0.59 -13.33 -4.86
N VAL A 28 0.21 -12.79 -3.72
CA VAL A 28 -0.41 -13.56 -2.63
C VAL A 28 -1.72 -14.18 -3.11
N CYS A 29 -2.60 -13.41 -3.74
CA CYS A 29 -3.88 -13.91 -4.25
C CYS A 29 -3.69 -15.02 -5.29
N GLU A 30 -2.70 -14.90 -6.18
CA GLU A 30 -2.37 -15.93 -7.17
C GLU A 30 -1.92 -17.25 -6.53
N VAL A 31 -1.03 -17.21 -5.53
CA VAL A 31 -0.46 -18.43 -4.93
C VAL A 31 -1.37 -19.08 -3.91
N THR A 32 -2.36 -18.35 -3.40
CA THR A 32 -3.31 -18.84 -2.38
C THR A 32 -4.64 -19.27 -2.98
N GLU A 33 -4.83 -19.12 -4.30
CA GLU A 33 -6.05 -19.51 -5.03
C GLU A 33 -7.33 -18.95 -4.39
N LEU A 34 -7.26 -17.73 -3.82
CA LEU A 34 -8.39 -17.10 -3.16
C LEU A 34 -9.52 -16.82 -4.15
N ASN A 35 -10.75 -16.97 -3.68
CA ASN A 35 -11.92 -16.50 -4.43
C ASN A 35 -12.09 -14.98 -4.30
N GLN A 36 -12.98 -14.40 -5.11
CA GLN A 36 -13.18 -12.95 -5.15
C GLN A 36 -13.59 -12.34 -3.80
N GLU A 37 -14.45 -13.02 -3.04
CA GLU A 37 -14.89 -12.55 -1.73
C GLU A 37 -13.72 -12.48 -0.72
N GLN A 38 -12.85 -13.49 -0.74
CA GLN A 38 -11.65 -13.53 0.10
C GLN A 38 -10.62 -12.47 -0.32
N ILE A 39 -10.46 -12.24 -1.63
CA ILE A 39 -9.60 -11.17 -2.16
C ILE A 39 -10.09 -9.82 -1.68
N ASP A 40 -11.40 -9.54 -1.79
CA ASP A 40 -11.99 -8.28 -1.37
C ASP A 40 -11.84 -8.06 0.14
N ALA A 41 -12.07 -9.10 0.95
CA ALA A 41 -11.85 -9.06 2.39
C ALA A 41 -10.37 -8.81 2.75
N LEU A 42 -9.44 -9.50 2.08
CA LEU A 42 -8.00 -9.34 2.31
C LEU A 42 -7.54 -7.94 1.93
N LYS A 43 -8.05 -7.38 0.82
CA LYS A 43 -7.68 -6.05 0.33
C LYS A 43 -7.98 -4.96 1.36
N VAL A 44 -9.14 -5.06 2.03
CA VAL A 44 -9.57 -4.14 3.08
C VAL A 44 -8.66 -4.18 4.30
N VAL A 45 -7.96 -5.29 4.55
CA VAL A 45 -7.03 -5.43 5.69
C VAL A 45 -5.59 -5.10 5.28
N ALA A 46 -5.14 -5.61 4.14
CA ALA A 46 -3.74 -5.58 3.71
C ALA A 46 -3.30 -4.24 3.09
N LEU A 47 -4.21 -3.48 2.48
CA LEU A 47 -3.91 -2.20 1.82
C LEU A 47 -4.49 -1.00 2.57
N ARG A 48 -4.60 -1.07 3.90
CA ARG A 48 -5.13 0.05 4.71
C ARG A 48 -4.17 1.24 4.65
N PRO A 49 -4.67 2.46 4.31
CA PRO A 49 -3.86 3.69 4.27
C PRO A 49 -3.20 4.10 5.60
N ASN A 50 -3.59 3.51 6.74
CA ASN A 50 -3.32 4.08 8.07
C ASN A 50 -2.22 3.39 8.90
N ASP A 51 -1.60 2.29 8.45
CA ASP A 51 -0.58 1.58 9.26
C ASP A 51 0.87 1.89 8.88
N PHE A 52 1.11 2.68 7.82
CA PHE A 52 2.44 3.16 7.48
C PHE A 52 2.58 4.66 7.81
N GLN A 53 2.85 4.97 9.08
CA GLN A 53 3.54 6.22 9.39
C GLN A 53 4.97 6.10 8.89
N VAL A 54 5.22 6.46 7.62
CA VAL A 54 6.58 6.65 7.13
C VAL A 54 7.13 7.89 7.83
N LEU A 55 7.77 7.69 8.99
CA LEU A 55 8.59 8.70 9.63
C LEU A 55 9.84 8.87 8.76
N ILE A 56 9.86 9.94 7.97
CA ILE A 56 11.08 10.40 7.32
C ILE A 56 11.80 11.26 8.36
N GLU A 57 12.86 10.73 8.97
CA GLU A 57 13.81 11.51 9.80
C GLU A 57 14.76 12.35 8.93
#